data_AF-A0A5K1DL45-F1
#
_entry.id   AF-A0A5K1DL45-F1
#
_cell.length_a   1.000
_cell.length_b   1.000
_cell.length_c   1.000
_cell.angle_alpha   90.00
_cell.angle_beta   90.00
_cell.angle_gamma   90.00
#
_symmetry.space_group_name_H-M   'P 1'
#
loop_
_entity.id
_entity.type
_entity.pdbx_description
1 polymer ?
#
loop_
_entity_poly.entity_id
_entity_poly.type
_entity_poly.pdbx_seq_one_letter_code
_entity_poly.pdbx_strand_id
1 'polypeptide(L)' 'GLPSVFCKKYLPSQDLRMVLEDEQGLEYDSLYIASRTGLSAGWRGFSLDHDVDDGDALVFELSEPARFK' A
#
# COMPACT_ATOMS: atom_id res chain seq x y z
N GLY A 1 1.03 -7.57 6.34
CA GLY A 1 -0.24 -7.21 5.66
C GLY A 1 -0.80 -5.93 6.28
N LEU A 2 -1.69 -5.22 5.61
CA LEU A 2 -2.22 -3.96 6.13
C LEU A 2 -3.15 -4.20 7.34
N PRO A 3 -3.30 -3.23 8.26
CA PRO A 3 -4.21 -3.37 9.39
C PRO A 3 -5.67 -3.55 8.95
N SER A 4 -6.25 -4.72 9.21
CA SER A 4 -7.57 -5.09 8.67
C SER A 4 -8.72 -4.17 9.09
N VAL A 5 -8.68 -3.63 10.32
CA VAL A 5 -9.68 -2.67 10.83
C VAL A 5 -9.61 -1.35 10.07
N PHE A 6 -8.39 -0.88 9.77
CA PHE A 6 -8.18 0.34 8.97
C PHE A 6 -8.74 0.13 7.56
N CYS A 7 -8.35 -0.96 6.90
CA CYS A 7 -8.80 -1.28 5.56
C CYS A 7 -10.34 -1.34 5.45
N LYS A 8 -11.02 -2.04 6.37
CA LYS A 8 -12.50 -2.13 6.35
C LYS A 8 -13.20 -0.80 6.56
N LYS A 9 -12.56 0.15 7.24
CA LYS A 9 -13.14 1.45 7.58
C LYS A 9 -12.92 2.49 6.48
N TYR A 10 -11.78 2.44 5.81
CA TYR A 10 -11.33 3.51 4.90
C TYR A 10 -11.13 3.09 3.45
N LEU A 11 -11.01 1.78 3.18
CA LEU A 11 -10.82 1.25 1.82
C LEU A 11 -12.06 0.49 1.34
N PRO A 12 -12.27 0.39 0.02
CA PRO A 12 -13.39 -0.36 -0.53
C PRO A 12 -13.27 -1.87 -0.26
N SER A 13 -14.40 -2.56 -0.35
CA SER A 13 -14.51 -4.02 -0.18
C SER A 13 -14.12 -4.82 -1.43
N GLN A 14 -13.67 -4.15 -2.49
CA GLN A 14 -13.22 -4.75 -3.75
C GLN A 14 -11.76 -4.36 -4.02
N ASP A 15 -11.11 -5.16 -4.87
CA ASP A 15 -9.73 -4.89 -5.27
C ASP A 15 -9.63 -3.53 -5.95
N LEU A 16 -8.56 -2.79 -5.63
CA LEU A 16 -8.38 -1.40 -6.01
C LEU A 16 -6.92 -1.17 -6.44
N ARG A 17 -6.72 -0.52 -7.59
CA ARG A 17 -5.40 0.02 -7.94
C ARG A 17 -5.06 1.14 -6.98
N MET A 18 -3.91 1.01 -6.33
CA MET A 18 -3.41 1.89 -5.28
C MET A 18 -2.09 2.48 -5.75
N VAL A 19 -1.93 3.79 -5.62
CA VAL A 19 -0.62 4.44 -5.79
C VAL A 19 0.08 4.44 -4.44
N LEU A 20 1.35 4.04 -4.40
CA LEU A 20 2.25 4.28 -3.28
C LEU A 20 3.17 5.43 -3.67
N GLU A 21 3.13 6.52 -2.93
CA GLU A 21 4.03 7.67 -3.06
C GLU A 21 5.06 7.59 -1.93
N ASP A 22 6.33 7.88 -2.22
CA ASP A 22 7.36 7.95 -1.19
C ASP A 22 7.65 9.40 -0.73
N GLU A 23 8.60 9.54 0.20
CA GLU A 23 9.02 10.83 0.75
C GLU A 23 9.69 11.76 -0.30
N GLN A 24 10.14 11.22 -1.43
CA GLN A 24 10.68 11.99 -2.56
C GLN A 24 9.59 12.32 -3.61
N GLY A 25 8.37 11.84 -3.43
CA GLY A 25 7.25 12.00 -4.35
C GLY A 25 7.30 11.05 -5.55
N LEU A 26 8.10 9.97 -5.50
CA LEU A 26 8.07 8.93 -6.53
C LEU A 26 6.84 8.07 -6.35
N GLU A 27 6.20 7.73 -7.45
CA GLU A 27 4.95 6.98 -7.47
C GLU A 27 5.15 5.55 -7.97
N TYR A 28 4.49 4.61 -7.29
CA TYR A 28 4.54 3.20 -7.57
C TYR A 28 3.12 2.64 -7.68
N ASP A 29 2.80 2.05 -8.82
CA ASP A 29 1.53 1.33 -8.98
C ASP A 29 1.53 0.06 -8.12
N SER A 30 0.43 -0.16 -7.41
CA SER A 30 0.18 -1.36 -6.61
C SER A 30 -1.28 -1.80 -6.73
N LEU A 31 -1.58 -3.04 -6.37
CA LEU A 31 -2.95 -3.54 -6.24
C LEU A 31 -3.27 -3.86 -4.77
N TYR A 32 -4.23 -3.13 -4.21
CA TYR A 32 -4.87 -3.51 -2.95
C TYR A 32 -5.83 -4.67 -3.19
N ILE A 33 -5.62 -5.79 -2.49
CA ILE A 33 -6.48 -6.97 -2.51
C ILE A 33 -7.37 -6.95 -1.26
N ALA A 34 -8.66 -6.65 -1.44
CA ALA A 34 -9.58 -6.43 -0.31
C ALA A 34 -9.78 -7.70 0.53
N SER A 35 -9.84 -8.86 -0.11
CA SER A 35 -10.00 -10.15 0.57
C SER A 35 -8.83 -10.53 1.48
N ARG A 36 -7.64 -9.96 1.24
CA ARG A 36 -6.41 -10.26 1.98
C ARG A 36 -5.91 -9.09 2.83
N THR A 37 -6.58 -7.93 2.74
CA THR A 37 -6.14 -6.66 3.35
C THR A 37 -4.63 -6.44 3.13
N GLY A 38 -4.21 -6.47 1.86
CA GLY A 38 -2.80 -6.45 1.51
C GLY A 38 -2.54 -5.81 0.16
N LEU A 39 -1.27 -5.48 -0.07
CA LEU A 39 -0.77 -4.95 -1.34
C LEU A 39 -0.12 -6.07 -2.14
N SER A 40 -0.24 -5.99 -3.45
CA SER A 40 0.28 -6.95 -4.43
C SER A 40 0.65 -6.20 -5.71
N ALA A 41 1.09 -6.93 -6.74
CA ALA A 41 1.30 -6.41 -8.11
C ALA A 41 1.92 -5.00 -8.14
N GLY A 42 3.25 -4.93 -7.99
CA GLY A 42 4.00 -3.67 -7.88
C GLY A 42 4.59 -3.44 -6.49
N TRP A 43 3.95 -3.98 -5.44
CA TRP A 43 4.50 -4.00 -4.07
C TRP A 43 5.96 -4.45 -3.99
N ARG A 44 6.33 -5.55 -4.66
CA ARG A 44 7.71 -6.04 -4.65
C ARG A 44 8.71 -5.03 -5.22
N GLY A 45 8.31 -4.26 -6.24
CA GLY A 45 9.17 -3.22 -6.81
C GLY A 45 9.41 -2.11 -5.80
N PHE A 46 8.33 -1.59 -5.20
CA PHE A 46 8.40 -0.61 -4.12
C PHE A 46 9.33 -1.07 -2.98
N SER A 47 9.13 -2.29 -2.46
CA SER A 47 9.94 -2.82 -1.36
C SER A 47 11.42 -2.94 -1.71
N LEU A 48 11.76 -3.35 -2.94
CA LEU A 48 13.15 -3.47 -3.38
C LEU A 48 13.82 -2.10 -3.55
N ASP A 49 13.12 -1.14 -4.13
CA ASP A 49 13.66 0.22 -4.33
C ASP A 49 13.88 0.96 -3.01
N HIS A 50 13.20 0.54 -1.95
CA HIS A 50 13.28 1.11 -0.60
C HIS A 50 14.06 0.24 0.39
N ASP A 51 14.74 -0.83 -0.08
CA ASP A 51 15.52 -1.77 0.73
C ASP A 51 14.74 -2.32 1.96
N VAL A 52 13.44 -2.56 1.79
CA VAL A 52 12.56 -3.06 2.85
C VAL A 52 12.80 -4.56 3.07
N ASP A 53 13.14 -4.94 4.29
CA ASP A 53 13.41 -6.33 4.69
C ASP A 53 12.52 -6.80 5.85
N ASP A 54 12.61 -8.08 6.19
CA ASP A 54 11.88 -8.71 7.28
C ASP A 54 12.22 -8.05 8.62
N GLY A 55 11.21 -7.43 9.25
CA GLY A 55 11.34 -6.73 10.52
C GLY A 55 11.19 -5.21 10.41
N ASP A 56 11.25 -4.67 9.19
CA ASP A 56 10.99 -3.26 8.95
C ASP A 56 9.51 -2.92 9.07
N ALA A 57 9.26 -1.65 9.39
CA ALA A 57 7.93 -1.09 9.44
C ALA A 57 7.83 0.09 8.48
N LEU A 58 6.74 0.11 7.71
CA LEU A 58 6.38 1.23 6.86
C LEU A 58 5.14 1.91 7.45
N VAL A 59 5.14 3.23 7.37
CA VAL A 59 4.00 4.07 7.73
C VAL A 59 3.46 4.66 6.44
N PHE A 60 2.16 4.52 6.24
CA PHE A 60 1.47 5.12 5.11
C PHE A 60 0.31 5.98 5.62
N GLU A 61 0.16 7.16 5.06
CA GLU A 61 -1.02 8.00 5.12
C GLU A 61 -1.92 7.71 3.92
N LEU A 62 -3.21 7.51 4.15
CA LEU A 62 -4.20 7.49 3.07
C LEU A 62 -4.52 8.94 2.67
N SER A 63 -3.71 9.51 1.78
CA SER A 63 -3.83 10.91 1.33
C SER A 63 -5.02 11.12 0.39
N GLU A 64 -5.36 10.09 -0.40
CA GLU A 64 -6.53 10.06 -1.28
C GLU A 64 -7.18 8.67 -1.25
N PRO A 65 -8.43 8.47 -1.75
CA PRO A 65 -9.13 7.19 -1.67
C PRO A 65 -8.36 5.97 -2.21
N ALA A 66 -7.38 6.19 -3.10
CA ALA A 66 -6.56 5.17 -3.74
C ALA A 66 -5.06 5.54 -3.76
N ARG A 67 -4.61 6.34 -2.78
CA ARG A 67 -3.20 6.73 -2.65
C ARG A 67 -2.73 6.58 -1.21
N PHE A 68 -1.66 5.81 -1.04
CA PHE A 68 -0.84 5.83 0.15
C PHE A 68 0.39 6.70 -0.09
N LYS A 69 0.70 7.56 0.87
CA LYS A 69 1.92 8.37 0.93
C LYS A 69 2.72 8.00 2.17
#